data_AF-A0A833GH69-F1
#
_entry.id   AF-A0A833GH69-F1
#
_cell.length_a   1.000
_cell.length_b   1.000
_cell.length_c   1.000
_cell.angle_alpha   90.00
_cell.angle_beta   90.00
_cell.angle_gamma   90.00
#
_symmetry.space_group_name_H-M   'P 1'
#
loop_
_entity.id
_entity.type
_entity.pdbx_description
1 polymer ?
#
loop_
_entity_poly.entity_id
_entity_poly.type
_entity_poly.pdbx_seq_one_letter_code
_entity_poly.pdbx_strand_id
1 'polypeptide(L)' 'MSYIPPPTPKQRAENRARIIATTLWLIAVPPVLFAIMAFGYSDQAPAWLRSATAQLDTMFGQPVWSIIAPK' A
#
# COMPACT_ATOMS: atom_id res chain seq x y z
N MET A 1 -17.30 -31.32 17.92
CA MET A 1 -17.02 -29.93 18.35
C MET A 1 -15.60 -29.90 18.87
N SER A 2 -14.67 -29.24 18.16
CA SER A 2 -13.26 -29.20 18.56
C SER A 2 -13.06 -28.13 19.64
N TYR A 3 -12.50 -28.53 20.78
CA TYR A 3 -12.13 -27.58 21.84
C TYR A 3 -10.92 -26.75 21.39
N ILE A 4 -11.08 -25.43 21.30
CA ILE A 4 -9.97 -24.50 21.07
C ILE A 4 -9.58 -23.93 22.44
N PRO A 5 -8.41 -24.29 22.99
CA PRO A 5 -7.97 -23.74 24.26
C PRO A 5 -7.81 -22.21 24.18
N PRO A 6 -8.11 -21.47 25.26
CA PRO A 6 -7.93 -20.03 25.27
C PRO A 6 -6.45 -19.65 25.06
N PRO A 7 -6.17 -18.55 24.34
CA PRO A 7 -4.80 -18.20 23.99
C PRO A 7 -3.96 -17.86 25.24
N THR A 8 -2.77 -18.43 25.28
CA THR A 8 -1.77 -18.15 26.32
C THR A 8 -1.39 -16.66 26.33
N PRO A 9 -0.87 -16.12 27.45
CA PRO A 9 -0.41 -14.73 27.50
C PRO A 9 0.60 -14.39 26.40
N LYS A 10 1.50 -15.34 26.07
CA LYS A 10 2.47 -15.20 24.98
C LYS A 10 1.78 -15.08 23.61
N GLN A 11 0.85 -15.97 23.30
CA GLN A 11 0.09 -15.92 22.04
C GLN A 11 -0.72 -14.61 21.92
N ARG A 12 -1.26 -14.10 23.03
CA ARG A 12 -1.94 -12.80 23.05
C ARG A 12 -0.98 -11.65 22.74
N ALA A 13 0.23 -11.66 23.28
CA ALA A 13 1.25 -10.64 23.00
C ALA A 13 1.71 -10.68 21.54
N GLU A 14 1.99 -11.87 21.00
CA GLU A 14 2.39 -12.05 19.59
C GLU A 14 1.30 -11.61 18.62
N ASN A 15 0.04 -11.93 18.89
CA ASN A 15 -1.08 -11.49 18.05
C ASN A 15 -1.22 -9.97 18.06
N ARG A 16 -1.04 -9.32 19.21
CA ARG A 16 -1.04 -7.85 19.29
C ARG A 16 0.10 -7.25 18.48
N ALA A 17 1.31 -7.79 18.60
CA ALA A 17 2.46 -7.33 17.83
C ALA A 17 2.23 -7.47 16.32
N ARG A 18 1.66 -8.60 15.87
CA ARG A 18 1.28 -8.79 14.46
C ARG A 18 0.23 -7.80 14.00
N ILE A 19 -0.82 -7.57 14.78
CA ILE A 19 -1.86 -6.59 14.44
C ILE A 19 -1.25 -5.20 14.31
N ILE A 20 -0.43 -4.78 15.28
CA ILE A 20 0.23 -3.47 15.23
C ILE A 20 1.13 -3.37 13.99
N ALA A 21 1.98 -4.37 13.74
CA ALA A 21 2.87 -4.37 12.59
C ALA A 21 2.08 -4.31 11.27
N THR A 22 1.04 -5.13 11.12
CA THR A 22 0.17 -5.12 9.94
C THR A 22 -0.51 -3.76 9.77
N THR A 23 -1.04 -3.17 10.84
CA THR A 23 -1.66 -1.84 10.78
C THR A 23 -0.66 -0.77 10.37
N LEU A 24 0.56 -0.79 10.91
CA LEU A 24 1.61 0.14 10.52
C LEU A 24 1.98 0.00 9.03
N TRP A 25 2.09 -1.23 8.54
CA TRP A 25 2.31 -1.49 7.11
C TRP A 25 1.14 -1.02 6.24
N LEU A 26 -0.10 -1.26 6.66
CA LEU A 26 -1.29 -0.80 5.94
C LEU A 26 -1.37 0.74 5.88
N ILE A 27 -0.82 1.45 6.86
CA ILE A 27 -0.75 2.91 6.85
C ILE A 27 0.42 3.40 5.99
N ALA A 28 1.58 2.75 6.05
CA ALA A 28 2.79 3.20 5.38
C ALA A 28 2.83 2.86 3.88
N VAL A 29 2.27 1.72 3.46
CA VAL A 29 2.33 1.27 2.06
C VAL A 29 1.58 2.20 1.11
N PRO A 30 0.31 2.62 1.37
CA PRO A 30 -0.41 3.48 0.45
C PRO A 30 0.29 4.80 0.09
N PRO A 31 0.81 5.61 1.04
CA PRO A 31 1.50 6.86 0.69
C PRO A 31 2.82 6.61 -0.03
N VAL A 32 3.54 5.53 0.29
CA VAL A 32 4.78 5.18 -0.43
C VAL A 32 4.48 4.78 -1.87
N LEU A 33 3.48 3.94 -2.09
CA LEU A 33 3.04 3.56 -3.44
C LEU A 33 2.55 4.78 -4.23
N PHE A 34 1.77 5.66 -3.59
CA PHE A 34 1.34 6.92 -4.20
C PHE A 34 2.54 7.78 -4.61
N ALA A 35 3.55 7.93 -3.74
CA ALA A 35 4.74 8.72 -4.06
C ALA A 35 5.52 8.14 -5.26
N ILE A 36 5.66 6.81 -5.34
CA ILE A 36 6.31 6.15 -6.48
C ILE A 36 5.52 6.40 -7.78
N MET A 37 4.19 6.25 -7.72
CA MET A 37 3.32 6.49 -8.88
C MET A 37 3.35 7.96 -9.31
N ALA A 38 3.28 8.90 -8.36
CA ALA A 38 3.37 10.32 -8.64
C ALA A 38 4.74 10.68 -9.27
N PHE A 39 5.84 10.10 -8.76
CA PHE A 39 7.16 10.24 -9.37
C PHE A 39 7.21 9.67 -10.79
N GLY A 40 6.50 8.57 -11.06
CA GLY A 40 6.39 7.98 -12.40
C GLY A 40 5.83 8.94 -13.46
N TYR A 41 5.06 9.96 -13.07
CA TYR A 41 4.61 11.03 -13.97
C TYR A 41 5.64 12.16 -14.19
N SER A 42 6.78 12.12 -13.50
CA SER A 42 7.86 13.10 -13.66
C SER A 42 8.72 12.85 -14.89
N ASP A 43 9.20 13.92 -15.51
CA ASP A 43 10.22 13.88 -16.56
C ASP A 43 11.57 13.32 -16.11
N GLN A 44 11.79 13.16 -14.80
CA GLN A 44 13.00 12.56 -14.23
C GLN A 44 12.89 11.03 -14.06
N ALA A 45 11.69 10.47 -14.11
CA ALA A 45 11.50 9.02 -13.96
C ALA A 45 12.06 8.25 -15.17
N PRO A 46 12.61 7.04 -15.01
CA PRO A 46 13.04 6.23 -16.15
C PRO A 46 11.83 5.83 -17.02
N ALA A 47 12.04 5.68 -18.34
CA ALA A 47 10.96 5.48 -19.31
C ALA A 47 10.04 4.29 -18.99
N TRP A 48 10.60 3.16 -18.52
CA TRP A 48 9.83 1.99 -18.13
C TRP A 48 8.88 2.27 -16.96
N LEU A 49 9.29 3.12 -16.02
CA LEU A 49 8.49 3.48 -14.85
C LEU A 49 7.31 4.35 -15.28
N ARG A 50 7.54 5.33 -16.17
CA ARG A 50 6.46 6.17 -16.71
C ARG A 50 5.39 5.32 -17.41
N SER A 51 5.83 4.38 -18.25
CA SER A 51 4.93 3.47 -18.96
C SER A 51 4.17 2.54 -18.00
N ALA A 52 4.83 2.03 -16.96
CA ALA A 52 4.20 1.19 -15.95
C ALA A 52 3.17 1.98 -15.13
N THR A 53 3.53 3.19 -14.67
CA THR A 53 2.65 4.10 -13.95
C THR A 53 1.42 4.44 -14.78
N ALA A 54 1.58 4.85 -16.04
CA ALA A 54 0.45 5.19 -16.91
C ALA A 54 -0.50 4.01 -17.14
N GLN A 55 0.04 2.79 -17.33
CA GLN A 55 -0.76 1.57 -17.48
C GLN A 55 -1.53 1.24 -16.21
N LEU A 56 -0.82 1.19 -15.07
CA LEU A 56 -1.42 0.87 -13.78
C LEU A 56 -2.47 1.89 -13.39
N ASP A 57 -2.19 3.19 -13.51
CA ASP A 57 -3.16 4.23 -13.16
C ASP A 57 -4.41 4.12 -14.04
N THR A 58 -4.24 3.90 -15.35
CA THR A 58 -5.36 3.71 -16.28
C THR A 58 -6.21 2.48 -15.96
N MET A 59 -5.60 1.36 -15.54
CA MET A 59 -6.33 0.16 -15.12
C MET A 59 -7.29 0.41 -13.96
N PHE A 60 -7.00 1.39 -13.12
CA PHE A 60 -7.83 1.77 -11.96
C PHE A 60 -8.64 3.05 -12.16
N GLY A 61 -8.74 3.56 -13.40
CA GLY A 61 -9.54 4.76 -13.71
C GLY A 61 -8.83 6.08 -13.43
N GLN A 62 -7.50 6.09 -13.45
CA GLN A 62 -6.62 7.26 -13.31
C GLN A 62 -6.68 7.98 -11.95
N PRO A 63 -6.71 7.26 -10.81
CA PRO A 63 -6.80 7.89 -9.50
C PRO A 63 -5.61 8.81 -9.20
N VAL A 64 -4.39 8.42 -9.53
CA VAL A 64 -3.19 9.23 -9.24
C VAL A 64 -3.20 10.48 -10.11
N TRP A 65 -3.45 10.34 -11.42
CA TRP A 65 -3.55 11.47 -12.34
C TRP A 65 -4.59 12.50 -11.88
N SER A 66 -5.78 12.04 -11.45
CA SER A 66 -6.84 12.94 -10.96
C SER A 66 -6.46 13.77 -9.73
N ILE A 67 -5.49 13.30 -8.94
CA ILE A 67 -5.00 13.99 -7.74
C ILE A 67 -3.89 14.98 -8.10
N ILE A 68 -2.95 14.59 -8.97
CA ILE A 68 -1.75 15.39 -9.28
C ILE A 68 -1.98 16.42 -10.39
N ALA A 69 -2.97 16.21 -11.26
CA ALA A 69 -3.38 17.12 -12.33
C ALA A 69 -4.87 17.48 -12.18
N PRO A 70 -5.27 18.15 -11.07
CA PRO A 70 -6.65 18.56 -10.86
C PRO A 70 -7.05 19.63 -11.89
N LYS A 71 -8.33 19.61 -12.29
CA LYS A 71 -8.92 20.61 -13.20
C LYS A 71 -8.98 21.99 -12.56
#